data_AF-A0A2G8HYE6-F1
#
_entry.id   AF-A0A2G8HYE6-F1
#
_cell.length_a   1.000
_cell.length_b   1.000
_cell.length_c   1.000
_cell.angle_alpha   90.00
_cell.angle_beta   90.00
_cell.angle_gamma   90.00
#
_symmetry.space_group_name_H-M   'P 1'
#
loop_
_entity.id
_entity.type
_entity.pdbx_description
1 polymer ?
#
loop_
_entity_poly.entity_id
_entity_poly.type
_entity_poly.pdbx_seq_one_letter_code
_entity_poly.pdbx_strand_id
1 'polypeptide(L)' 'MASYQEISPVTGIIDECQVVIDFGEHEGKSVLEVADEMPEFYDFLIESREKGSCMIRRSKDKCFRLYVNSTLQ' A
#
# COMPACT_ATOMS: atom_id res chain seq x y z
N MET A 1 -2.20 -21.08 19.04
CA MET A 1 -3.15 -20.49 18.08
C MET A 1 -2.30 -19.88 16.98
N ALA A 2 -2.25 -20.49 15.80
CA ALA A 2 -1.56 -19.91 14.66
C ALA A 2 -2.47 -18.80 14.14
N SER A 3 -2.17 -17.54 14.51
CA SER A 3 -2.70 -16.39 13.80
C SER A 3 -2.20 -16.53 12.37
N TYR A 4 -3.08 -16.99 11.48
CA TYR A 4 -2.92 -16.78 10.04
C TYR A 4 -2.52 -15.31 9.92
N GLN A 5 -1.30 -15.03 9.45
CA GLN A 5 -0.92 -13.66 9.15
C GLN A 5 -1.96 -13.17 8.16
N GLU A 6 -2.87 -12.34 8.65
CA GLU A 6 -3.94 -11.75 7.88
C GLU A 6 -3.23 -10.95 6.80
N ILE A 7 -3.23 -11.51 5.61
CA ILE A 7 -2.53 -10.98 4.44
C ILE A 7 -3.11 -9.57 4.25
N SER A 8 -2.26 -8.55 4.27
CA SER A 8 -2.74 -7.17 4.13
C SER A 8 -3.51 -7.07 2.81
N PRO A 9 -4.74 -6.53 2.81
CA PRO A 9 -5.53 -6.39 1.60
C PRO A 9 -4.87 -5.43 0.59
N VAL A 10 -4.01 -4.51 1.07
CA VAL A 10 -3.28 -3.55 0.24
C VAL A 10 -1.92 -4.09 -0.19
N THR A 11 -1.14 -4.60 0.77
CA THR A 11 0.28 -4.93 0.58
C THR A 11 0.59 -6.41 0.45
N GLY A 12 -0.38 -7.27 0.80
CA GLY A 12 -0.27 -8.70 0.69
C GLY A 12 0.57 -9.29 1.82
N ILE A 13 1.66 -9.95 1.43
CA ILE A 13 2.61 -10.61 2.34
C ILE A 13 3.70 -9.65 2.87
N ILE A 14 3.65 -8.38 2.46
CA ILE A 14 4.63 -7.35 2.83
C ILE A 14 4.09 -6.62 4.06
N ASP A 15 4.98 -6.21 4.96
CA ASP A 15 4.61 -5.41 6.13
C ASP A 15 4.22 -3.98 5.70
N GLU A 16 3.05 -3.51 6.11
CA GLU A 16 2.52 -2.18 5.76
C GLU A 16 3.41 -1.04 6.26
N CYS A 17 4.16 -1.24 7.34
CA CYS A 17 5.13 -0.25 7.84
C CYS A 17 6.33 -0.09 6.90
N GLN A 18 6.61 -1.10 6.07
CA GLN A 18 7.74 -1.10 5.14
C GLN A 18 7.34 -0.59 3.75
N VAL A 19 6.04 -0.43 3.51
CA VAL A 19 5.49 0.08 2.26
C VAL A 19 5.13 1.55 2.43
N VAL A 20 5.82 2.41 1.71
CA VAL A 20 5.54 3.84 1.65
C VAL A 20 4.78 4.19 0.38
N ILE A 21 3.88 5.16 0.47
CA ILE A 21 3.13 5.68 -0.66
C ILE A 21 4.05 6.62 -1.44
N ASP A 22 4.15 6.44 -2.76
CA ASP A 22 5.04 7.23 -3.64
C ASP A 22 4.24 8.12 -4.62
N PHE A 23 2.99 8.45 -4.28
CA PHE A 23 2.08 9.23 -5.12
C PHE A 23 1.01 9.98 -4.30
N GLY A 24 0.39 10.98 -4.91
CA GLY A 24 -0.71 11.74 -4.31
C GLY A 24 -0.26 12.65 -3.17
N GLU A 25 -1.20 13.05 -2.31
CA GLU A 25 -0.94 13.93 -1.16
C GLU A 25 -0.28 13.21 0.02
N HIS A 26 -0.26 11.87 0.01
CA HIS A 26 0.30 11.04 1.08
C HIS A 26 1.67 10.45 0.72
N GLU A 27 2.33 11.01 -0.29
CA GLU A 27 3.69 10.64 -0.66
C GLU A 27 4.63 10.72 0.56
N GLY A 28 5.34 9.63 0.82
CA GLY A 28 6.28 9.49 1.93
C GLY A 28 5.70 8.91 3.22
N LYS A 29 4.37 8.78 3.36
CA LYS A 29 3.75 8.08 4.49
C LYS A 29 3.74 6.57 4.27
N SER A 30 3.84 5.79 5.34
CA SER A 30 3.65 4.34 5.26
C SER A 30 2.18 3.97 5.12
N VAL A 31 1.91 2.79 4.53
CA VAL A 31 0.54 2.27 4.41
C VAL A 31 -0.10 2.10 5.78
N LEU A 32 0.69 1.72 6.80
CA LEU A 32 0.19 1.62 8.17
C LEU A 32 -0.24 2.99 8.72
N GLU A 33 0.61 4.02 8.60
CA GLU A 33 0.26 5.38 9.06
C GLU A 33 -0.99 5.90 8.37
N VAL A 34 -1.16 5.60 7.09
CA VAL A 34 -2.35 5.96 6.32
C VAL A 34 -3.57 5.17 6.79
N ALA A 35 -3.44 3.90 7.17
CA ALA A 35 -4.52 3.12 7.76
C ALA A 35 -4.99 3.70 9.10
N ASP A 36 -4.06 4.17 9.95
CA ASP A 36 -4.36 4.75 11.26
C ASP A 36 -4.89 6.19 11.17
N GLU A 37 -4.28 7.04 10.36
CA GLU A 37 -4.66 8.46 10.24
C GLU A 37 -5.83 8.69 9.27
N MET A 38 -5.95 7.85 8.23
CA MET A 38 -6.77 8.11 7.04
C MET A 38 -7.44 6.84 6.50
N PRO A 39 -8.41 6.27 7.24
CA PRO A 39 -9.09 5.03 6.85
C PRO A 39 -9.78 5.12 5.48
N GLU A 40 -10.31 6.29 5.09
CA GLU A 40 -10.93 6.50 3.77
C GLU A 40 -9.94 6.31 2.62
N PHE A 41 -8.69 6.76 2.79
CA PHE A 41 -7.66 6.58 1.78
C PHE A 41 -7.16 5.14 1.76
N TYR A 42 -7.10 4.48 2.92
CA TYR A 42 -6.77 3.07 3.00
C TYR A 42 -7.80 2.20 2.27
N ASP A 43 -9.10 2.48 2.39
CA ASP A 43 -10.15 1.82 1.59
C ASP A 43 -9.94 2.04 0.08
N PHE A 44 -9.57 3.25 -0.34
CA PHE A 44 -9.23 3.53 -1.73
C PHE A 44 -8.03 2.69 -2.22
N LEU A 45 -7.02 2.46 -1.37
CA LEU A 45 -5.87 1.59 -1.71
C LEU A 45 -6.28 0.13 -1.88
N ILE A 46 -7.21 -0.36 -1.06
CA ILE A 46 -7.78 -1.70 -1.18
C ILE A 46 -8.50 -1.82 -2.52
N GLU A 47 -9.42 -0.90 -2.83
CA GLU A 47 -10.13 -0.91 -4.11
C GLU A 47 -9.18 -0.83 -5.31
N SER A 48 -8.16 0.02 -5.22
CA SER A 48 -7.16 0.19 -6.29
C SER A 48 -6.29 -1.06 -6.45
N ARG A 49 -6.06 -1.81 -5.37
CA ARG A 49 -5.40 -3.12 -5.40
C ARG A 49 -6.28 -4.17 -6.06
N GLU A 50 -7.57 -4.21 -5.73
CA GLU A 50 -8.55 -5.11 -6.38
C GLU A 50 -8.72 -4.81 -7.86
N LYS A 51 -8.69 -3.52 -8.25
CA LYS A 51 -8.71 -3.08 -9.65
C LYS A 51 -7.41 -3.41 -10.41
N GLY A 52 -6.35 -3.86 -9.72
CA GLY A 52 -5.04 -4.12 -10.31
C GLY A 52 -4.27 -2.85 -10.70
N SER A 53 -4.71 -1.69 -10.21
CA SER A 53 -4.06 -0.40 -10.43
C SER A 53 -2.91 -0.17 -9.45
N CYS A 54 -2.83 -0.87 -8.32
CA CYS A 54 -1.70 -0.75 -7.39
C CYS A 54 -0.55 -1.71 -7.71
N MET A 55 0.69 -1.21 -7.66
CA MET A 55 1.91 -2.00 -7.78
C MET A 55 2.90 -1.64 -6.66
N ILE A 56 3.48 -2.65 -6.02
CA ILE A 56 4.53 -2.44 -5.00
C ILE A 56 5.87 -2.81 -5.61
N ARG A 57 6.84 -1.89 -5.56
CA ARG A 57 8.22 -2.15 -5.99
C ARG A 57 9.16 -1.93 -4.83
N ARG A 58 10.16 -2.81 -4.74
CA ARG A 58 11.25 -2.68 -3.77
C ARG A 58 12.36 -1.82 -4.36
N SER A 59 12.75 -0.78 -3.65
CA SER A 59 13.87 0.08 -4.03
C SER A 59 15.19 -0.39 -3.41
N LYS A 60 16.32 0.14 -3.90
CA LYS A 60 17.67 -0.24 -3.46
C LYS A 60 17.95 0.10 -1.99
N ASP A 61 17.22 1.06 -1.46
CA ASP A 61 17.18 1.52 -0.05
C ASP A 61 16.43 0.56 0.88
N LYS A 62 16.01 -0.62 0.40
CA LYS A 62 15.23 -1.64 1.13
C LYS A 62 13.81 -1.21 1.49
N CYS A 63 13.37 0.00 1.14
CA CYS A 63 11.97 0.40 1.27
C CYS A 63 11.13 -0.16 0.12
N PHE A 64 9.87 -0.45 0.42
CA PHE A 64 8.86 -0.78 -0.59
C PHE A 64 8.07 0.48 -0.90
N ARG A 65 7.87 0.76 -2.18
CA ARG A 65 7.08 1.90 -2.65
C ARG A 65 5.83 1.41 -3.33
N LEU A 66 4.67 1.89 -2.89
CA LEU A 66 3.39 1.65 -3.51
C LEU A 66 3.16 2.70 -4.58
N TYR A 67 2.93 2.22 -5.79
CA TYR A 67 2.61 2.99 -6.97
C TYR A 67 1.17 2.70 -7.36
N VAL A 68 0.44 3.71 -7.79
CA VAL A 68 -0.82 3.52 -8.51
C VAL A 68 -0.56 3.78 -9.98
N ASN A 69 -0.73 2.74 -10.78
CA ASN A 69 -0.77 2.80 -12.22
C ASN A 69 -2.13 3.39 -12.63
N SER A 70 -2.18 4.71 -12.79
CA SER A 70 -3.22 5.34 -13.58
C SER A 70 -2.96 4.99 -15.05
N THR A 71 -3.41 3.83 -15.51
CA THR A 71 -3.61 3.62 -16.95
C THR A 71 -4.72 4.55 -17.41
N LEU A 72 -4.36 5.82 -17.62
CA LEU A 72 -5.01 6.67 -18.59
C LEU A 72 -4.70 6.06 -19.97
N GLN A 73 -5.59 5.18 -20.44
CA GLN A 73 -5.75 4.89 -21.86
C GLN A 73 -7.06 5.50 -22.33
#